data_AF-A0A1F9UTB5-F1
#
_entry.id   AF-A0A1F9UTB5-F1
#
_cell.length_a   1.000
_cell.length_b   1.000
_cell.length_c   1.000
_cell.angle_alpha   90.00
_cell.angle_beta   90.00
_cell.angle_gamma   90.00
#
_symmetry.space_group_name_H-M   'P 1'
#
loop_
_entity.id
_entity.type
_entity.pdbx_description
1 polymer ?
#
loop_
_entity_poly.entity_id
_entity_poly.type
_entity_poly.pdbx_seq_one_letter_code
_entity_poly.pdbx_strand_id
1 'polypeptide(L)' 'MLDVMLPGVDGYSLQVKISQDPATKDLPIVVLTALEPSRTLFQKFPQVVGFMTKPFKPEDLLKTVQSAVERRAAS' A
#
# COMPACT_ATOMS: atom_id res chain seq x y z
N MET A 1 -0.55 -1.87 5.28
CA MET A 1 -0.58 -2.53 3.96
C MET A 1 -1.99 -2.48 3.42
N LEU A 2 -2.16 -2.41 2.10
CA LEU A 2 -3.47 -2.29 1.45
C LEU A 2 -3.64 -3.42 0.41
N ASP A 3 -4.66 -4.25 0.57
CA ASP A 3 -4.96 -5.32 -0.37
C ASP A 3 -6.09 -4.90 -1.30
N VAL A 4 -5.81 -4.88 -2.61
CA VAL A 4 -6.76 -4.44 -3.64
C VAL A 4 -7.76 -5.52 -4.05
N MET A 5 -7.54 -6.77 -3.63
CA MET A 5 -8.36 -7.92 -3.98
C MET A 5 -9.22 -8.43 -2.82
N LEU A 6 -9.34 -7.67 -1.72
CA LEU A 6 -10.21 -8.05 -0.60
C LEU A 6 -11.69 -8.02 -1.02
N PRO A 7 -12.45 -9.10 -0.80
CA PRO A 7 -13.88 -9.10 -1.09
C PRO A 7 -14.61 -8.08 -0.23
N GLY A 8 -15.49 -7.29 -0.85
CA GLY A 8 -16.31 -6.29 -0.16
C GLY A 8 -15.63 -4.94 0.11
N VAL A 9 -14.35 -4.77 -0.24
CA VAL A 9 -13.63 -3.50 -0.09
C VAL A 9 -12.99 -3.10 -1.42
N ASP A 10 -13.41 -1.97 -1.97
CA ASP A 10 -12.68 -1.33 -3.06
C ASP A 10 -11.41 -0.65 -2.49
N GLY A 11 -10.27 -1.32 -2.67
CA GLY A 11 -8.98 -0.83 -2.22
C GLY A 11 -8.63 0.55 -2.78
N TYR A 12 -9.13 0.91 -3.96
CA TYR A 12 -8.90 2.24 -4.52
C TYR A 12 -9.70 3.31 -3.78
N SER A 13 -11.00 3.09 -3.54
CA SER A 13 -11.81 3.98 -2.72
C SER A 13 -11.25 4.13 -1.29
N LEU A 14 -10.73 3.06 -0.71
CA LEU A 14 -10.04 3.12 0.59
C LEU A 14 -8.77 3.99 0.52
N GLN A 15 -7.96 3.83 -0.51
CA GLN A 15 -6.78 4.67 -0.74
C GLN A 15 -7.14 6.15 -0.84
N VAL A 16 -8.21 6.49 -1.56
CA VAL A 16 -8.72 7.87 -1.65
C VAL A 16 -9.10 8.41 -0.28
N LYS A 17 -9.85 7.64 0.52
CA LYS A 17 -10.20 8.05 1.90
C LYS A 17 -8.97 8.29 2.76
N ILE A 18 -7.99 7.39 2.71
CA ILE A 18 -6.73 7.53 3.47
C ILE A 18 -5.98 8.80 3.05
N SER A 19 -5.95 9.12 1.75
CA SER A 19 -5.26 10.33 1.24
C SER A 19 -5.93 11.64 1.67
N GLN A 20 -7.20 11.61 2.05
CA GLN A 20 -7.98 12.79 2.42
C GLN A 20 -8.04 13.01 3.94
N ASP A 21 -7.79 11.98 4.74
CA ASP A 21 -7.83 12.06 6.20
C ASP A 21 -6.50 12.58 6.77
N PRO A 22 -6.47 13.75 7.45
CA PRO A 22 -5.26 14.31 8.05
C PRO A 22 -4.54 13.37 9.02
N ALA A 23 -5.24 12.45 9.68
CA ALA A 23 -4.65 11.50 10.60
C ALA A 23 -3.90 10.36 9.90
N THR A 24 -4.21 10.09 8.62
CA THR A 24 -3.68 8.93 7.91
C THR A 24 -2.98 9.24 6.58
N LYS A 25 -3.11 10.46 6.06
CA LYS A 25 -2.57 10.86 4.75
C LYS A 25 -1.06 10.69 4.60
N ASP A 26 -0.32 10.76 5.71
CA ASP A 26 1.15 10.66 5.74
C ASP A 26 1.64 9.23 6.04
N LEU A 27 0.74 8.25 6.15
CA LEU A 27 1.12 6.86 6.40
C LEU A 27 1.70 6.21 5.14
N PRO A 28 2.87 5.53 5.21
CA PRO A 28 3.39 4.78 4.08
C PRO A 28 2.51 3.58 3.78
N ILE A 29 2.12 3.43 2.51
CA ILE A 29 1.27 2.36 2.02
C ILE A 29 2.04 1.49 1.05
N VAL A 30 2.02 0.20 1.34
CA VAL A 30 2.43 -0.84 0.39
C VAL A 30 1.18 -1.54 -0.12
N VAL A 31 1.03 -1.57 -1.43
CA VAL A 31 -0.13 -2.14 -2.12
C VAL A 31 0.13 -3.60 -2.48
N LEU A 32 -0.79 -4.48 -2.09
CA LEU A 32 -0.79 -5.90 -2.42
C LEU A 32 -1.72 -6.11 -3.62
N THR A 33 -1.19 -6.58 -4.75
CA THR A 33 -1.96 -6.81 -6.00
C THR A 33 -1.45 -8.03 -6.75
N ALA A 34 -2.28 -8.67 -7.58
CA ALA A 34 -1.81 -9.65 -8.57
C ALA A 34 -1.87 -9.12 -10.01
N LEU A 35 -2.31 -7.85 -10.19
CA LEU A 35 -2.60 -7.26 -11.50
C LEU A 35 -1.83 -5.94 -11.71
N GLU A 36 -1.20 -5.82 -12.88
CA GLU A 36 -0.48 -4.62 -13.31
C GLU A 36 -1.36 -3.37 -13.49
N PRO A 37 -2.60 -3.44 -14.02
CA PRO A 37 -3.47 -2.25 -14.12
C PRO A 37 -3.72 -1.57 -12.77
N SER A 38 -3.82 -2.35 -11.69
CA SER A 38 -3.94 -1.82 -10.32
C SER A 38 -2.67 -1.11 -9.88
N ARG A 39 -1.48 -1.51 -10.37
CA ARG A 39 -0.23 -0.85 -10.01
C ARG A 39 -0.20 0.60 -10.49
N THR A 40 -0.50 0.83 -11.76
CA THR A 40 -0.53 2.18 -12.36
C THR A 40 -1.53 3.09 -11.66
N LEU A 41 -2.70 2.56 -11.29
CA LEU A 41 -3.74 3.34 -10.61
C LEU A 41 -3.31 3.87 -9.24
N PHE A 42 -2.49 3.11 -8.50
CA PHE A 42 -2.06 3.47 -7.15
C PHE A 42 -0.73 4.25 -7.12
N GLN A 43 0.08 4.17 -8.17
CA GLN A 43 1.34 4.93 -8.27
C GLN A 43 1.17 6.45 -8.23
N LYS A 44 -0.04 6.95 -8.52
CA LYS A 44 -0.33 8.39 -8.45
C LYS A 44 -0.45 8.95 -7.03
N PHE A 45 -0.53 8.09 -6.01
CA PHE A 45 -0.65 8.54 -4.63
C PHE A 45 0.75 8.63 -3.98
N PRO A 46 1.11 9.77 -3.37
CA PRO A 46 2.46 9.96 -2.80
C PRO A 46 2.73 9.03 -1.62
N GLN A 47 1.68 8.65 -0.90
CA GLN A 47 1.74 7.69 0.21
C GLN A 47 2.08 6.25 -0.23
N VAL A 48 2.01 5.92 -1.54
CA VAL A 48 2.32 4.57 -2.03
C VAL A 48 3.82 4.42 -2.22
N VAL A 49 4.46 3.76 -1.25
CA VAL A 49 5.92 3.60 -1.21
C VAL A 49 6.39 2.29 -1.84
N GLY A 50 5.48 1.39 -2.17
CA GLY A 50 5.82 0.10 -2.75
C GLY A 50 4.63 -0.75 -3.17
N PHE A 51 4.96 -1.81 -3.90
CA PHE A 51 4.02 -2.82 -4.38
C PHE A 51 4.56 -4.19 -4.03
N MET A 52 3.67 -5.11 -3.68
CA MET A 52 4.01 -6.51 -3.46
C MET A 52 3.00 -7.39 -4.20
N THR A 53 3.54 -8.32 -4.98
CA THR A 53 2.73 -9.17 -5.85
C THR A 53 2.33 -10.46 -5.14
N LYS A 54 1.09 -10.91 -5.34
CA LYS A 54 0.64 -12.24 -4.87
C LYS A 54 1.00 -13.34 -5.88
N PRO A 55 1.39 -14.55 -5.44
CA PRO A 55 1.68 -14.93 -4.05
C PRO A 55 3.04 -14.39 -3.58
N PHE A 56 3.16 -14.09 -2.28
CA PHE A 56 4.39 -13.61 -1.65
C PHE A 56 4.84 -14.56 -0.54
N LYS A 57 6.14 -14.55 -0.21
CA LYS A 57 6.66 -15.27 0.95
C LYS A 57 6.49 -14.42 2.22
N PRO A 58 6.27 -15.03 3.40
CA PRO A 58 6.21 -14.30 4.67
C PRO A 58 7.46 -13.45 4.96
N GLU A 59 8.64 -13.92 4.54
CA GLU A 59 9.90 -13.19 4.70
C GLU A 59 9.93 -11.89 3.89
N ASP A 60 9.41 -11.91 2.67
CA ASP A 60 9.33 -10.73 1.80
C ASP A 60 8.35 -9.71 2.38
N LEU A 61 7.23 -10.20 2.94
CA LEU A 61 6.25 -9.39 3.67
C LEU A 61 6.89 -8.66 4.85
N LEU A 62 7.61 -9.40 5.70
CA LEU A 62 8.28 -8.83 6.88
C LEU A 62 9.30 -7.77 6.49
N LYS A 63 10.17 -8.05 5.53
CA LYS A 63 11.16 -7.07 5.02
C LYS A 63 10.48 -5.80 4.51
N THR A 64 9.41 -5.96 3.75
CA THR A 64 8.67 -4.83 3.17
C THR A 64 8.00 -3.96 4.24
N VAL A 65 7.39 -4.58 5.25
CA VAL A 65 6.81 -3.86 6.40
C VAL A 65 7.89 -3.13 7.18
N GLN A 66 9.03 -3.78 7.44
CA GLN A 66 10.14 -3.18 8.17
C GLN A 66 10.69 -1.94 7.44
N SER A 67 10.95 -2.06 6.13
CA SER A 67 11.40 -0.92 5.32
C SER A 67 10.38 0.22 5.28
N ALA A 68 9.08 -0.08 5.27
CA ALA A 68 8.04 0.96 5.29
C ALA A 68 8.00 1.71 6.64
N VAL A 69 8.17 1.00 7.76
CA VAL A 69 8.22 1.59 9.10
C VAL A 69 9.47 2.46 9.28
N GLU A 70 10.63 1.97 8.85
CA GLU A 70 11.89 2.73 8.89
C GLU A 70 11.80 4.03 8.09
N ARG A 71 11.15 3.99 6.91
CA ARG A 71 10.96 5.18 6.07
C ARG A 71 10.15 6.26 6.78
N ARG A 72 9.10 5.86 7.51
CA ARG A 72 8.29 6.80 8.30
C ARG A 72 9.08 7.39 9.47
N ALA A 73 9.91 6.60 10.14
CA ALA A 73 10.73 7.10 11.25
C ALA A 73 11.80 8.12 10.81
N ALA A 74 12.18 8.10 9.53
CA ALA A 74 13.15 9.02 8.95
C ALA A 74 12.54 10.28 8.31
N SER A 75 11.19 10.42 8.33
CA SER A 75 10.44 11.56 7.76
C SER A 75 9.96 12.49 8.87
#